data_AF-A0A1V5FI89-F1
#
_entry.id   AF-A0A1V5FI89-F1
#
_cell.length_a   1.000
_cell.length_b   1.000
_cell.length_c   1.000
_cell.angle_alpha   90.00
_cell.angle_beta   90.00
_cell.angle_gamma   90.00
#
_symmetry.space_group_name_H-M   'P 1'
#
loop_
_entity.id
_entity.type
_entity.pdbx_description
1 polymer ?
#
loop_
_entity_poly.entity_id
_entity_poly.type
_entity_poly.pdbx_seq_one_letter_code
_entity_poly.pdbx_strand_id
1 'polypeptide(L)'
;MNLSRRSLLKTAGLAGFSLCGLNPVSNSSSLSGAASSAAAPASPFADPASRWWENPERLRSGRIRPSGIMNWETAESLRRYEREVAYVDCGTQRSINKLPTWEALAGGPLGQPGIVAPRSQMDWPGTPIGVLMDHIPPGKGWLIWGVWAMVTGEAARTAGAIWRDVAGGAYDPYYVDLGARARRKLLDNGWPLDCLLLRWNKEFNQEDSYGLTDGQRSSAAMPAEALDWYREAMGRVIALFDEGYGGQARHIFSPSRNFRLFGKPLDAFFTPGAYDLISLSYHPSSKVKNRDDWEKMLRGDLDGGYGDLEAIELCRKHGIPFCHDEWSPRFEPNLACPIPSDVFEWTKEFWDGMERAHGVPMAFDCVYHSKTLDPTLYPEWAAGVETYKRLWAGKKPPIAS
;
A
#
# COMPACT_ATOMS: atom_id res chain seq x y z
N MET A 1 42.79 14.49 30.95
CA MET A 1 43.00 14.73 32.39
C MET A 1 42.51 16.12 32.74
N ASN A 2 41.86 16.23 33.89
CA ASN A 2 41.35 17.41 34.61
C ASN A 2 40.02 18.06 34.19
N LEU A 3 39.14 17.98 35.19
CA LEU A 3 37.74 18.36 35.31
C LEU A 3 37.58 19.77 35.90
N SER A 4 36.32 20.22 35.81
CA SER A 4 35.59 21.11 36.74
C SER A 4 35.63 22.60 36.39
N ARG A 5 34.54 23.38 36.51
CA ARG A 5 33.49 23.37 37.53
C ARG A 5 32.19 24.04 37.02
N ARG A 6 31.06 23.55 37.54
CA ARG A 6 29.71 24.14 37.50
C ARG A 6 29.62 25.42 38.35
N SER A 7 28.67 26.29 38.02
CA SER A 7 27.98 27.15 38.99
C SER A 7 26.53 27.40 38.54
N LEU A 8 25.60 27.05 39.44
CA LEU A 8 24.17 27.38 39.47
C LEU A 8 23.98 28.73 40.16
N LEU A 9 22.94 29.49 39.79
CA LEU A 9 22.18 30.33 40.73
C LEU A 9 20.76 30.63 40.20
N LYS A 10 19.76 30.24 41.02
CA LYS A 10 18.37 30.77 41.07
C LYS A 10 18.44 32.20 41.67
N THR A 11 17.49 33.14 41.61
CA THR A 11 16.04 33.10 41.95
C THR A 11 15.42 34.50 41.77
N ALA A 12 14.09 34.55 41.54
CA ALA A 12 13.07 35.48 42.05
C ALA A 12 12.90 36.93 41.54
N GLY A 13 11.64 37.32 41.31
CA GLY A 13 11.15 38.71 41.33
C GLY A 13 9.83 38.95 40.59
N LEU A 14 8.74 39.15 41.32
CA LEU A 14 7.33 39.27 40.89
C LEU A 14 6.82 40.72 41.04
N ALA A 15 5.66 41.00 40.43
CA ALA A 15 4.72 42.15 40.58
C ALA A 15 5.03 43.42 39.76
N GLY A 16 4.07 44.11 39.15
CA GLY A 16 2.61 44.00 39.07
C GLY A 16 2.06 45.29 38.43
N PHE A 17 0.83 45.30 37.90
CA PHE A 17 -0.20 46.35 38.05
C PHE A 17 -1.40 46.07 37.12
N SER A 18 -2.55 46.60 37.54
CA SER A 18 -3.90 46.14 37.26
C SER A 18 -4.76 47.24 36.62
N LEU A 19 -5.88 46.81 36.03
CA LEU A 19 -7.15 47.53 35.79
C LEU A 19 -7.20 48.61 34.69
N CYS A 20 -8.01 48.35 33.66
CA CYS A 20 -9.37 48.91 33.55
C CYS A 20 -10.00 48.49 32.21
N GLY A 21 -11.14 47.80 32.29
CA GLY A 21 -12.02 47.60 31.14
C GLY A 21 -13.00 48.75 31.00
N LEU A 22 -13.25 49.19 29.77
CA LEU A 22 -14.48 49.86 29.34
C LEU A 22 -14.65 49.59 27.83
N ASN A 23 -15.63 48.76 27.48
CA ASN A 23 -16.35 48.88 26.20
C ASN A 23 -17.34 50.06 26.36
N PRO A 24 -17.72 50.81 25.30
CA PRO A 24 -18.77 50.28 24.40
C PRO A 24 -18.88 50.88 22.96
N VAL A 25 -19.80 50.27 22.19
CA VAL A 25 -20.61 50.83 21.07
C VAL A 25 -20.09 50.77 19.62
N SER A 26 -20.63 49.79 18.89
CA SER A 26 -21.26 49.75 17.54
C SER A 26 -20.79 50.58 16.34
N ASN A 27 -20.96 49.91 15.19
CA ASN A 27 -21.29 50.37 13.83
C ASN A 27 -20.20 50.34 12.74
N SER A 28 -20.28 49.28 11.96
CA SER A 28 -20.41 49.27 10.48
C SER A 28 -19.50 50.19 9.68
N SER A 29 -18.52 49.59 9.00
CA SER A 29 -18.15 49.99 7.64
C SER A 29 -17.61 48.79 6.87
N SER A 30 -18.35 48.42 5.84
CA SER A 30 -18.02 47.51 4.76
C SER A 30 -16.63 47.78 4.17
N LEU A 31 -15.76 46.77 4.19
CA LEU A 31 -14.68 46.63 3.23
C LEU A 31 -14.85 45.29 2.54
N SER A 32 -15.56 45.33 1.41
CA SER A 32 -15.57 44.29 0.39
C SER A 32 -14.17 44.19 -0.22
N GLY A 33 -13.27 43.47 0.46
CA GLY A 33 -12.07 42.94 -0.15
C GLY A 33 -12.47 41.72 -0.97
N ALA A 34 -12.49 41.87 -2.29
CA ALA A 34 -12.63 40.75 -3.22
C ALA A 34 -11.49 39.77 -2.94
N ALA A 35 -11.80 38.69 -2.21
CA ALA A 35 -10.96 37.51 -2.20
C ALA A 35 -10.94 37.02 -3.65
N SER A 36 -9.82 37.21 -4.34
CA SER A 36 -9.60 36.50 -5.60
C SER A 36 -9.66 35.02 -5.24
N SER A 37 -10.76 34.37 -5.62
CA SER A 37 -10.85 32.92 -5.61
C SER A 37 -9.86 32.44 -6.66
N ALA A 38 -8.60 32.28 -6.26
CA ALA A 38 -7.68 31.44 -6.99
C ALA A 38 -8.41 30.09 -7.09
N ALA A 39 -8.82 29.74 -8.31
CA ALA A 39 -9.42 28.45 -8.58
C ALA A 39 -8.48 27.41 -7.98
N ALA A 40 -9.02 26.50 -7.15
CA ALA A 40 -8.26 25.36 -6.69
C ALA A 40 -7.62 24.72 -7.93
N PRO A 41 -6.32 24.37 -7.90
CA PRO A 41 -5.68 23.73 -9.05
C PRO A 41 -6.54 22.55 -9.48
N ALA A 42 -6.86 22.48 -10.78
CA ALA A 42 -7.64 21.38 -11.32
C ALA A 42 -6.98 20.06 -10.88
N SER A 43 -7.77 19.18 -10.26
CA SER A 43 -7.25 17.89 -9.82
C SER A 43 -6.63 17.18 -11.02
N PRO A 44 -5.40 16.62 -10.91
CA PRO A 44 -4.80 15.86 -12.01
C PRO A 44 -5.66 14.63 -12.40
N PHE A 45 -6.63 14.27 -11.56
CA PHE A 45 -7.59 13.18 -11.76
C PHE A 45 -8.96 13.64 -12.28
N ALA A 46 -9.08 14.90 -12.71
CA ALA A 46 -10.32 15.43 -13.30
C ALA A 46 -10.55 14.88 -14.71
N ASP A 47 -9.51 14.41 -15.39
CA ASP A 47 -9.61 13.74 -16.68
C ASP A 47 -9.87 12.24 -16.50
N PRO A 48 -11.02 11.70 -16.96
CA PRO A 48 -11.29 10.26 -16.95
C PRO A 48 -10.22 9.42 -17.66
N ALA A 49 -9.51 9.98 -18.66
CA ALA A 49 -8.43 9.27 -19.35
C ALA A 49 -7.22 9.01 -18.43
N SER A 50 -7.06 9.77 -17.34
CA SER A 50 -6.03 9.52 -16.31
C SER A 50 -6.41 8.35 -15.38
N ARG A 51 -7.68 7.96 -15.34
CA ARG A 51 -8.23 6.92 -14.46
C ARG A 51 -8.28 5.56 -15.14
N TRP A 52 -7.11 5.05 -15.49
CA TRP A 52 -6.96 3.77 -16.20
C TRP A 52 -7.65 2.57 -15.52
N TRP A 53 -7.89 2.66 -14.20
CA TRP A 53 -8.59 1.63 -13.41
C TRP A 53 -10.11 1.64 -13.60
N GLU A 54 -10.71 2.76 -14.02
CA GLU A 54 -12.16 2.89 -14.29
C GLU A 54 -12.49 2.37 -15.71
N ASN A 55 -12.00 1.18 -16.06
CA ASN A 55 -12.19 0.59 -17.37
C ASN A 55 -13.35 -0.44 -17.36
N PRO A 56 -14.55 -0.08 -17.83
CA PRO A 56 -15.72 -0.98 -17.79
C PRO A 56 -15.53 -2.24 -18.64
N GLU A 57 -14.66 -2.21 -19.65
CA GLU A 57 -14.36 -3.40 -20.46
C GLU A 57 -13.49 -4.42 -19.71
N ARG A 58 -12.77 -3.98 -18.66
CA ARG A 58 -11.95 -4.85 -17.80
C ARG A 58 -12.68 -5.32 -16.54
N LEU A 59 -13.63 -4.53 -16.04
CA LEU A 59 -14.35 -4.80 -14.79
C LEU A 59 -15.49 -5.80 -14.98
N ARG A 60 -15.31 -7.02 -14.48
CA ARG A 60 -16.33 -8.08 -14.54
C ARG A 60 -17.42 -7.88 -13.50
N SER A 61 -17.10 -7.27 -12.36
CA SER A 61 -18.04 -7.10 -11.25
C SER A 61 -19.13 -6.05 -11.51
N GLY A 62 -18.96 -5.21 -12.54
CA GLY A 62 -19.81 -4.04 -12.80
C GLY A 62 -19.67 -2.93 -11.75
N ARG A 63 -18.68 -3.01 -10.85
CA ARG A 63 -18.29 -1.91 -9.96
C ARG A 63 -17.72 -0.75 -10.78
N ILE A 64 -17.69 0.43 -10.17
CA ILE A 64 -17.02 1.61 -10.75
C ILE A 64 -15.50 1.51 -10.60
N ARG A 65 -15.05 0.94 -9.47
CA ARG A 65 -13.64 0.70 -9.18
C ARG A 65 -13.35 -0.81 -9.08
N PRO A 66 -12.18 -1.27 -9.55
CA PRO A 66 -11.75 -2.64 -9.34
C PRO A 66 -11.67 -2.96 -7.86
N SER A 67 -12.13 -4.15 -7.50
CA SER A 67 -11.96 -4.70 -6.17
C SER A 67 -11.78 -6.21 -6.24
N GLY A 68 -11.09 -6.75 -5.26
CA GLY A 68 -10.94 -8.20 -5.12
C GLY A 68 -10.18 -8.55 -3.86
N ILE A 69 -9.19 -9.42 -3.96
CA ILE A 69 -8.64 -10.09 -2.78
C ILE A 69 -7.11 -10.13 -2.70
N MET A 70 -6.60 -10.16 -1.47
CA MET A 70 -5.29 -10.72 -1.17
C MET A 70 -5.43 -12.24 -1.02
N ASN A 71 -4.93 -12.97 -2.02
CA ASN A 71 -5.19 -14.39 -2.17
C ASN A 71 -4.15 -15.24 -1.45
N TRP A 72 -4.46 -15.75 -0.25
CA TRP A 72 -3.64 -16.76 0.42
C TRP A 72 -4.11 -18.20 0.18
N GLU A 73 -5.15 -18.36 -0.64
CA GLU A 73 -5.97 -19.55 -0.64
C GLU A 73 -6.04 -20.21 -2.03
N THR A 74 -6.86 -21.25 -2.12
CA THR A 74 -7.05 -22.05 -3.33
C THR A 74 -7.98 -21.41 -4.35
N ALA A 75 -8.00 -21.97 -5.56
CA ALA A 75 -8.97 -21.60 -6.60
C ALA A 75 -10.43 -21.76 -6.15
N GLU A 76 -10.73 -22.68 -5.21
CA GLU A 76 -12.10 -22.81 -4.69
C GLU A 76 -12.47 -21.63 -3.79
N SER A 77 -11.52 -21.11 -3.01
CA SER A 77 -11.76 -19.92 -2.18
C SER A 77 -12.06 -18.69 -3.04
N LEU A 78 -11.41 -18.56 -4.20
CA LEU A 78 -11.73 -17.54 -5.20
C LEU A 78 -13.14 -17.72 -5.76
N ARG A 79 -13.49 -18.93 -6.22
CA ARG A 79 -14.84 -19.22 -6.72
C ARG A 79 -15.92 -18.96 -5.67
N ARG A 80 -15.66 -19.29 -4.40
CA ARG A 80 -16.56 -18.96 -3.29
C ARG A 80 -16.77 -17.45 -3.17
N TYR A 81 -15.68 -16.66 -3.20
CA TYR A 81 -15.78 -15.21 -3.22
C TYR A 81 -16.64 -14.70 -4.35
N GLU A 82 -16.41 -15.19 -5.57
CA GLU A 82 -17.18 -14.75 -6.74
C GLU A 82 -18.66 -15.15 -6.66
N ARG A 83 -19.00 -16.30 -6.07
CA ARG A 83 -20.39 -16.72 -5.85
C ARG A 83 -21.10 -15.85 -4.80
N GLU A 84 -20.42 -15.50 -3.71
CA GLU A 84 -21.05 -14.84 -2.56
C GLU A 84 -20.97 -13.30 -2.59
N VAL A 85 -19.95 -12.73 -3.24
CA VAL A 85 -19.68 -11.28 -3.24
C VAL A 85 -19.81 -10.75 -4.67
N ALA A 86 -18.72 -10.70 -5.45
CA ALA A 86 -18.72 -10.34 -6.86
C ALA A 86 -17.48 -10.93 -7.54
N TYR A 87 -17.43 -10.83 -8.88
CA TYR A 87 -16.21 -11.15 -9.63
C TYR A 87 -14.98 -10.40 -9.08
N VAL A 88 -13.84 -11.10 -9.09
CA VAL A 88 -12.54 -10.54 -8.71
C VAL A 88 -12.02 -9.71 -9.89
N ASP A 89 -11.98 -8.38 -9.76
CA ASP A 89 -11.44 -7.50 -10.80
C ASP A 89 -9.93 -7.26 -10.61
N CYS A 90 -9.42 -7.46 -9.41
CA CYS A 90 -8.00 -7.40 -9.11
C CYS A 90 -7.64 -8.34 -7.97
N GLY A 91 -6.41 -8.86 -7.98
CA GLY A 91 -5.93 -9.70 -6.90
C GLY A 91 -4.46 -9.44 -6.62
N THR A 92 -4.09 -9.43 -5.34
CA THR A 92 -2.70 -9.25 -4.92
C THR A 92 -2.14 -10.53 -4.31
N GLN A 93 -0.87 -10.82 -4.64
CA GLN A 93 -0.08 -11.80 -3.92
C GLN A 93 1.41 -11.76 -4.30
N ARG A 94 2.26 -12.35 -3.47
CA ARG A 94 3.69 -12.57 -3.69
C ARG A 94 4.02 -14.02 -4.05
N SER A 95 5.24 -14.23 -4.52
CA SER A 95 5.86 -15.56 -4.46
C SER A 95 6.10 -15.95 -2.99
N ILE A 96 5.85 -17.21 -2.64
CA ILE A 96 6.07 -17.76 -1.29
C ILE A 96 7.49 -18.31 -1.09
N ASN A 97 8.30 -18.28 -2.15
CA ASN A 97 9.63 -18.86 -2.14
C ASN A 97 10.63 -17.96 -1.40
N LYS A 98 11.55 -18.57 -0.66
CA LYS A 98 12.78 -17.88 -0.26
C LYS A 98 13.65 -17.72 -1.51
N LEU A 99 14.18 -16.52 -1.71
CA LEU A 99 15.01 -16.11 -2.85
C LEU A 99 16.46 -15.86 -2.37
N PRO A 100 17.28 -16.90 -2.12
CA PRO A 100 18.60 -16.73 -1.50
C PRO A 100 19.68 -16.22 -2.46
N THR A 101 19.41 -16.15 -3.76
CA THR A 101 20.36 -15.67 -4.78
C THR A 101 19.73 -14.66 -5.71
N TRP A 102 20.55 -13.86 -6.37
CA TRP A 102 20.10 -12.86 -7.34
C TRP A 102 19.44 -13.50 -8.57
N GLU A 103 19.88 -14.68 -8.98
CA GLU A 103 19.20 -15.48 -10.02
C GLU A 103 17.81 -15.91 -9.55
N ALA A 104 17.66 -16.36 -8.30
CA ALA A 104 16.36 -16.72 -7.75
C ALA A 104 15.43 -15.51 -7.69
N LEU A 105 15.96 -14.32 -7.37
CA LEU A 105 15.23 -13.06 -7.39
C LEU A 105 14.83 -12.62 -8.80
N ALA A 106 15.75 -12.70 -9.76
CA ALA A 106 15.50 -12.33 -11.15
C ALA A 106 14.58 -13.32 -11.87
N GLY A 107 14.32 -14.49 -11.29
CA GLY A 107 13.50 -15.53 -11.90
C GLY A 107 14.29 -16.60 -12.65
N GLY A 108 15.61 -16.51 -12.75
CA GLY A 108 16.46 -17.48 -13.46
C GLY A 108 17.90 -17.01 -13.70
N PRO A 109 18.69 -17.76 -14.49
CA PRO A 109 20.08 -17.43 -14.79
C PRO A 109 20.24 -16.10 -15.50
N LEU A 110 21.24 -15.29 -15.12
CA LEU A 110 21.48 -13.99 -15.72
C LEU A 110 21.74 -14.07 -17.23
N GLY A 111 21.17 -13.13 -17.99
CA GLY A 111 21.31 -13.03 -19.44
C GLY A 111 20.50 -14.08 -20.21
N GLN A 112 19.64 -14.84 -19.51
CA GLN A 112 18.79 -15.88 -20.09
C GLN A 112 17.31 -15.65 -19.73
N PRO A 113 16.70 -14.51 -20.12
CA PRO A 113 15.32 -14.15 -19.75
C PRO A 113 14.26 -15.13 -20.26
N GLY A 114 14.63 -16.08 -21.12
CA GLY A 114 13.76 -17.17 -21.54
C GLY A 114 13.65 -18.36 -20.59
N ILE A 115 14.45 -18.39 -19.52
CA ILE A 115 14.45 -19.48 -18.53
C ILE A 115 13.88 -18.94 -17.22
N VAL A 116 12.81 -19.59 -16.74
CA VAL A 116 12.30 -19.43 -15.38
C VAL A 116 12.81 -20.60 -14.53
N ALA A 117 13.62 -20.30 -13.52
CA ALA A 117 14.12 -21.29 -12.59
C ALA A 117 13.03 -21.72 -11.59
N PRO A 118 12.97 -23.01 -11.21
CA PRO A 118 12.09 -23.47 -10.14
C PRO A 118 12.39 -22.75 -8.82
N ARG A 119 11.37 -22.54 -7.99
CA ARG A 119 11.43 -21.84 -6.70
C ARG A 119 11.96 -20.41 -6.78
N SER A 120 11.95 -19.81 -7.96
CA SER A 120 12.32 -18.42 -8.15
C SER A 120 11.14 -17.48 -7.85
N GLN A 121 11.40 -16.18 -7.90
CA GLN A 121 10.39 -15.13 -7.80
C GLN A 121 9.32 -15.23 -8.91
N MET A 122 9.70 -15.77 -10.08
CA MET A 122 8.86 -15.93 -11.27
C MET A 122 8.22 -17.32 -11.42
N ASP A 123 8.49 -18.23 -10.49
CA ASP A 123 7.90 -19.56 -10.46
C ASP A 123 6.47 -19.51 -9.88
N TRP A 124 5.57 -18.88 -10.64
CA TRP A 124 4.19 -18.65 -10.24
C TRP A 124 3.25 -19.87 -10.30
N PRO A 125 3.39 -20.85 -11.22
CA PRO A 125 2.44 -21.96 -11.32
C PRO A 125 2.28 -22.69 -9.98
N GLY A 126 1.04 -22.93 -9.57
CA GLY A 126 0.74 -23.58 -8.28
C GLY A 126 0.99 -22.72 -7.03
N THR A 127 1.46 -21.48 -7.18
CA THR A 127 1.54 -20.50 -6.09
C THR A 127 0.27 -19.65 -6.04
N PRO A 128 -0.01 -18.95 -4.94
CA PRO A 128 -1.22 -18.14 -4.83
C PRO A 128 -1.34 -16.98 -5.84
N ILE A 129 -0.22 -16.43 -6.37
CA ILE A 129 -0.26 -15.47 -7.51
C ILE A 129 -0.57 -16.18 -8.85
N GLY A 130 -0.08 -17.41 -9.04
CA GLY A 130 -0.45 -18.24 -10.20
C GLY A 130 -1.94 -18.58 -10.20
N VAL A 131 -2.49 -18.91 -9.02
CA VAL A 131 -3.94 -19.15 -8.85
C VAL A 131 -4.77 -17.92 -9.24
N LEU A 132 -4.30 -16.70 -8.95
CA LEU A 132 -4.95 -15.47 -9.41
C LEU A 132 -4.87 -15.30 -10.94
N MET A 133 -3.69 -15.53 -11.51
CA MET A 133 -3.44 -15.46 -12.96
C MET A 133 -4.31 -16.44 -13.75
N ASP A 134 -4.56 -17.63 -13.19
CA ASP A 134 -5.41 -18.66 -13.81
C ASP A 134 -6.90 -18.38 -13.62
N HIS A 135 -7.28 -17.66 -12.56
CA HIS A 135 -8.68 -17.42 -12.20
C HIS A 135 -9.28 -16.18 -12.87
N ILE A 136 -8.51 -15.09 -12.94
CA ILE A 136 -8.96 -13.86 -13.58
C ILE A 136 -8.71 -14.02 -15.10
N PRO A 137 -9.74 -13.90 -15.96
CA PRO A 137 -9.52 -14.01 -17.40
C PRO A 137 -8.54 -12.92 -17.89
N PRO A 138 -7.62 -13.24 -18.81
CA PRO A 138 -6.70 -12.24 -19.35
C PRO A 138 -7.43 -11.01 -19.90
N GLY A 139 -6.96 -9.82 -19.52
CA GLY A 139 -7.59 -8.54 -19.89
C GLY A 139 -8.88 -8.22 -19.14
N LYS A 140 -9.31 -9.04 -18.17
CA LYS A 140 -10.51 -8.82 -17.34
C LYS A 140 -10.16 -8.56 -15.87
N GLY A 141 -9.22 -7.64 -15.67
CA GLY A 141 -8.77 -7.23 -14.36
C GLY A 141 -7.28 -6.90 -14.29
N TRP A 142 -6.76 -6.84 -13.08
CA TRP A 142 -5.36 -6.53 -12.79
C TRP A 142 -4.73 -7.57 -11.87
N LEU A 143 -3.46 -7.90 -12.14
CA LEU A 143 -2.64 -8.74 -11.29
C LEU A 143 -1.71 -7.83 -10.49
N ILE A 144 -1.81 -7.89 -9.18
CA ILE A 144 -0.91 -7.18 -8.27
C ILE A 144 0.08 -8.20 -7.73
N TRP A 145 1.35 -7.96 -8.00
CA TRP A 145 2.42 -8.87 -7.64
C TRP A 145 3.33 -8.26 -6.58
N GLY A 146 3.41 -8.92 -5.42
CA GLY A 146 4.37 -8.60 -4.37
C GLY A 146 5.77 -9.03 -4.78
N VAL A 147 6.63 -8.06 -5.08
CA VAL A 147 7.97 -8.28 -5.65
C VAL A 147 9.05 -7.86 -4.67
N TRP A 148 10.09 -8.68 -4.59
CA TRP A 148 11.27 -8.45 -3.79
C TRP A 148 12.30 -7.74 -4.66
N ALA A 149 12.83 -6.63 -4.16
CA ALA A 149 13.94 -5.93 -4.80
C ALA A 149 15.30 -6.47 -4.34
N MET A 150 15.33 -7.38 -3.36
CA MET A 150 16.56 -7.94 -2.78
C MET A 150 16.37 -9.40 -2.34
N VAL A 151 17.46 -10.15 -2.27
CA VAL A 151 17.46 -11.56 -1.89
C VAL A 151 17.05 -11.75 -0.42
N THR A 152 16.35 -12.85 -0.10
CA THR A 152 16.07 -13.20 1.31
C THR A 152 17.35 -13.40 2.09
N GLY A 153 17.36 -12.91 3.31
CA GLY A 153 18.45 -13.15 4.25
C GLY A 153 19.55 -12.08 4.20
N GLU A 154 19.59 -11.24 3.16
CA GLU A 154 20.44 -10.04 3.15
C GLU A 154 19.83 -8.89 3.95
N ALA A 155 18.49 -8.78 4.00
CA ALA A 155 17.78 -7.83 4.90
C ALA A 155 18.17 -8.03 6.36
N ALA A 156 18.38 -9.30 6.76
CA ALA A 156 18.79 -9.69 8.10
C ALA A 156 20.30 -9.52 8.34
N ARG A 157 21.12 -9.25 7.32
CA ARG A 157 22.58 -9.30 7.43
C ARG A 157 23.27 -7.95 7.42
N THR A 158 22.72 -6.91 6.80
CA THR A 158 23.43 -5.63 6.72
C THR A 158 22.50 -4.44 6.81
N ALA A 159 22.70 -3.62 7.85
CA ALA A 159 22.03 -2.35 8.13
C ALA A 159 22.19 -1.31 6.99
N GLY A 160 21.54 -1.52 5.86
CA GLY A 160 21.52 -0.61 4.72
C GLY A 160 22.55 -0.86 3.62
N ALA A 161 23.55 -1.73 3.82
CA ALA A 161 24.65 -1.90 2.84
C ALA A 161 24.16 -2.45 1.50
N ILE A 162 23.19 -3.36 1.52
CA ILE A 162 22.58 -3.89 0.29
C ILE A 162 21.96 -2.78 -0.57
N TRP A 163 21.33 -1.78 0.05
CA TRP A 163 20.71 -0.67 -0.67
C TRP A 163 21.75 0.23 -1.33
N ARG A 164 22.91 0.42 -0.70
CA ARG A 164 24.04 1.11 -1.32
C ARG A 164 24.51 0.38 -2.57
N ASP A 165 24.67 -0.94 -2.49
CA ASP A 165 25.19 -1.74 -3.60
C ASP A 165 24.18 -1.80 -4.75
N VAL A 166 22.88 -1.85 -4.46
CA VAL A 166 21.79 -1.70 -5.45
C VAL A 166 21.79 -0.30 -6.06
N ALA A 167 21.86 0.76 -5.26
CA ALA A 167 21.92 2.15 -5.75
C ALA A 167 23.15 2.38 -6.64
N GLY A 168 24.29 1.77 -6.27
CA GLY A 168 25.55 1.78 -7.03
C GLY A 168 25.54 0.90 -8.30
N GLY A 169 24.48 0.14 -8.53
CA GLY A 169 24.27 -0.63 -9.76
C GLY A 169 24.92 -2.01 -9.81
N ALA A 170 25.28 -2.59 -8.66
CA ALA A 170 25.93 -3.91 -8.61
C ALA A 170 25.06 -5.04 -9.20
N TYR A 171 23.74 -4.84 -9.29
CA TYR A 171 22.76 -5.86 -9.66
C TYR A 171 21.87 -5.49 -10.85
N ASP A 172 22.21 -4.44 -11.60
CA ASP A 172 21.34 -3.93 -12.67
C ASP A 172 20.89 -4.98 -13.68
N PRO A 173 21.79 -5.84 -14.20
CA PRO A 173 21.41 -6.83 -15.19
C PRO A 173 20.30 -7.75 -14.70
N TYR A 174 20.23 -8.03 -13.39
CA TYR A 174 19.19 -8.89 -12.81
C TYR A 174 17.80 -8.25 -12.82
N TYR A 175 17.70 -6.92 -12.64
CA TYR A 175 16.41 -6.23 -12.67
C TYR A 175 15.85 -6.09 -14.10
N VAL A 176 16.72 -5.84 -15.08
CA VAL A 176 16.35 -5.87 -16.50
C VAL A 176 15.84 -7.28 -16.87
N ASP A 177 16.58 -8.31 -16.45
CA ASP A 177 16.20 -9.70 -16.68
C ASP A 177 14.90 -10.11 -15.98
N LEU A 178 14.60 -9.53 -14.81
CA LEU A 178 13.34 -9.69 -14.08
C LEU A 178 12.17 -9.10 -14.86
N GLY A 179 12.32 -7.88 -15.37
CA GLY A 179 11.33 -7.22 -16.23
C GLY A 179 11.05 -8.02 -17.50
N ALA A 180 12.10 -8.45 -18.21
CA ALA A 180 11.97 -9.24 -19.43
C ALA A 180 11.24 -10.57 -19.20
N ARG A 181 11.50 -11.22 -18.06
CA ARG A 181 10.79 -12.44 -17.65
C ARG A 181 9.34 -12.19 -17.29
N ALA A 182 9.04 -11.11 -16.56
CA ALA A 182 7.67 -10.74 -16.22
C ALA A 182 6.84 -10.46 -17.48
N ARG A 183 7.41 -9.71 -18.43
CA ARG A 183 6.81 -9.45 -19.75
C ARG A 183 6.49 -10.76 -20.46
N ARG A 184 7.48 -11.64 -20.60
CA ARG A 184 7.29 -12.94 -21.26
C ARG A 184 6.24 -13.78 -20.54
N LYS A 185 6.28 -13.84 -19.21
CA LYS A 185 5.31 -14.60 -18.41
C LYS A 185 3.88 -14.18 -18.71
N LEU A 186 3.60 -12.89 -18.78
CA LEU A 186 2.26 -12.41 -19.12
C LEU A 186 1.88 -12.75 -20.55
N LEU A 187 2.75 -12.49 -21.53
CA LEU A 187 2.47 -12.78 -22.93
C LEU A 187 2.26 -14.27 -23.19
N ASP A 188 3.07 -15.14 -22.60
CA ASP A 188 2.96 -16.60 -22.68
C ASP A 188 1.64 -17.10 -22.06
N ASN A 189 1.00 -16.30 -21.19
CA ASN A 189 -0.31 -16.60 -20.57
C ASN A 189 -1.45 -15.71 -21.14
N GLY A 190 -1.23 -15.01 -22.25
CA GLY A 190 -2.24 -14.20 -22.93
C GLY A 190 -2.63 -12.89 -22.22
N TRP A 191 -1.90 -12.49 -21.18
CA TRP A 191 -2.17 -11.28 -20.41
C TRP A 191 -1.65 -10.01 -21.11
N PRO A 192 -2.47 -8.94 -21.21
CA PRO A 192 -1.98 -7.62 -21.59
C PRO A 192 -0.93 -7.11 -20.59
N LEU A 193 0.08 -6.40 -21.10
CA LEU A 193 1.17 -5.88 -20.25
C LEU A 193 0.70 -4.78 -19.28
N ASP A 194 -0.34 -4.03 -19.63
CA ASP A 194 -0.89 -2.97 -18.77
C ASP A 194 -1.75 -3.49 -17.60
N CYS A 195 -1.89 -4.81 -17.45
CA CYS A 195 -2.60 -5.44 -16.33
C CYS A 195 -1.73 -5.67 -15.09
N LEU A 196 -0.40 -5.53 -15.19
CA LEU A 196 0.51 -5.85 -14.08
C LEU A 196 0.79 -4.63 -13.19
N LEU A 197 0.50 -4.80 -11.90
CA LEU A 197 0.86 -3.87 -10.86
C LEU A 197 1.91 -4.52 -9.96
N LEU A 198 2.93 -3.77 -9.59
CA LEU A 198 4.10 -4.24 -8.85
C LEU A 198 4.13 -3.59 -7.49
N ARG A 199 3.89 -4.41 -6.48
CA ARG A 199 4.01 -4.03 -5.08
C ARG A 199 5.42 -4.35 -4.60
N TRP A 200 6.32 -3.40 -4.83
CA TRP A 200 7.73 -3.54 -4.46
C TRP A 200 7.93 -3.51 -2.97
N ASN A 201 8.72 -4.47 -2.46
CA ASN A 201 9.08 -4.62 -1.06
C ASN A 201 7.89 -4.37 -0.13
N LYS A 202 6.82 -5.15 -0.37
CA LYS A 202 5.63 -5.20 0.47
C LYS A 202 6.02 -5.00 1.94
N GLU A 203 5.41 -4.02 2.61
CA GLU A 203 5.55 -3.86 4.05
C GLU A 203 7.01 -3.87 4.54
N PHE A 204 7.93 -3.23 3.81
CA PHE A 204 9.36 -3.18 4.15
C PHE A 204 9.68 -2.65 5.56
N ASN A 205 8.71 -2.00 6.22
CA ASN A 205 8.78 -1.51 7.60
C ASN A 205 8.21 -2.49 8.65
N GLN A 206 7.58 -3.59 8.24
CA GLN A 206 6.98 -4.61 9.11
C GLN A 206 7.53 -6.03 8.86
N GLU A 207 7.82 -6.42 7.62
CA GLU A 207 8.27 -7.78 7.30
C GLU A 207 9.80 -7.82 7.16
N ASP A 208 10.49 -8.61 7.99
CA ASP A 208 11.97 -8.70 7.95
C ASP A 208 12.48 -9.27 6.62
N SER A 209 11.65 -10.03 5.89
CA SER A 209 11.99 -10.55 4.55
C SER A 209 12.06 -9.46 3.48
N TYR A 210 11.43 -8.31 3.72
CA TYR A 210 11.43 -7.12 2.85
C TYR A 210 12.16 -5.93 3.50
N GLY A 211 12.76 -6.18 4.66
CA GLY A 211 13.09 -5.16 5.64
C GLY A 211 14.17 -4.18 5.18
N LEU A 212 13.99 -2.92 5.54
CA LEU A 212 15.08 -1.94 5.62
C LEU A 212 15.99 -2.17 6.83
N THR A 213 15.56 -3.04 7.76
CA THR A 213 16.24 -3.35 9.02
C THR A 213 16.50 -4.84 9.14
N ASP A 214 17.52 -5.19 9.92
CA ASP A 214 17.85 -6.55 10.37
C ASP A 214 16.87 -7.14 11.42
N GLY A 215 15.64 -6.61 11.46
CA GLY A 215 14.64 -6.91 12.50
C GLY A 215 14.67 -5.95 13.69
N GLN A 216 15.65 -5.03 13.81
CA GLN A 216 15.61 -3.97 14.80
C GLN A 216 14.73 -2.78 14.36
N ARG A 217 13.43 -2.92 14.60
CA ARG A 217 12.39 -1.98 14.17
C ARG A 217 12.29 -0.72 15.05
N SER A 218 12.98 -0.66 16.19
CA SER A 218 12.87 0.44 17.15
C SER A 218 14.23 1.01 17.57
N SER A 219 14.33 2.34 17.51
CA SER A 219 15.28 3.25 18.19
C SER A 219 16.73 3.36 17.69
N ALA A 220 17.25 2.44 16.87
CA ALA A 220 18.50 2.70 16.16
C ALA A 220 18.21 3.61 14.96
N ALA A 221 18.66 4.86 14.99
CA ALA A 221 18.56 5.73 13.83
C ALA A 221 19.28 5.07 12.65
N MET A 222 18.56 4.78 11.57
CA MET A 222 19.21 4.40 10.33
C MET A 222 20.17 5.53 9.93
N PRO A 223 21.39 5.21 9.49
CA PRO A 223 22.27 6.23 8.92
C PRO A 223 21.49 7.02 7.87
N ALA A 224 21.59 8.35 7.88
CA ALA A 224 20.85 9.20 6.93
C ALA A 224 21.08 8.75 5.49
N GLU A 225 22.31 8.34 5.18
CA GLU A 225 22.74 7.82 3.89
C GLU A 225 21.97 6.57 3.45
N ALA A 226 21.53 5.70 4.38
CA ALA A 226 20.78 4.50 4.02
C ALA A 226 19.34 4.79 3.59
N LEU A 227 18.75 5.94 3.99
CA LEU A 227 17.47 6.39 3.45
C LEU A 227 17.66 6.81 1.99
N ASP A 228 18.72 7.57 1.72
CA ASP A 228 19.04 8.02 0.38
C ASP A 228 19.38 6.83 -0.54
N TRP A 229 20.20 5.89 -0.06
CA TRP A 229 20.47 4.64 -0.80
C TRP A 229 19.20 3.85 -1.09
N TYR A 230 18.27 3.74 -0.14
CA TYR A 230 17.00 3.06 -0.39
C TYR A 230 16.19 3.74 -1.50
N ARG A 231 16.05 5.07 -1.45
CA ARG A 231 15.28 5.83 -2.44
C ARG A 231 15.92 5.73 -3.83
N GLU A 232 17.24 5.89 -3.89
CA GLU A 232 18.01 5.74 -5.12
C GLU A 232 17.92 4.31 -5.67
N ALA A 233 18.08 3.30 -4.81
CA ALA A 233 17.92 1.91 -5.16
C ALA A 233 16.53 1.62 -5.73
N MET A 234 15.46 2.05 -5.06
CA MET A 234 14.09 1.81 -5.54
C MET A 234 13.80 2.49 -6.87
N GLY A 235 14.25 3.74 -7.06
CA GLY A 235 14.13 4.41 -8.36
C GLY A 235 14.87 3.66 -9.47
N ARG A 236 16.08 3.17 -9.18
CA ARG A 236 16.89 2.40 -10.12
C ARG A 236 16.27 1.05 -10.45
N VAL A 237 15.81 0.30 -9.44
CA VAL A 237 15.16 -1.00 -9.59
C VAL A 237 13.94 -0.90 -10.50
N ILE A 238 13.09 0.11 -10.28
CA ILE A 238 11.88 0.33 -11.08
C ILE A 238 12.27 0.67 -12.52
N ALA A 239 13.19 1.61 -12.73
CA ALA A 239 13.62 2.00 -14.08
C ALA A 239 14.21 0.82 -14.88
N LEU A 240 15.04 -0.01 -14.25
CA LEU A 240 15.64 -1.18 -14.89
C LEU A 240 14.63 -2.31 -15.12
N PHE A 241 13.70 -2.51 -14.20
CA PHE A 241 12.59 -3.42 -14.43
C PHE A 241 11.81 -3.00 -15.68
N ASP A 242 11.46 -1.71 -15.79
CA ASP A 242 10.71 -1.20 -16.94
C ASP A 242 11.48 -1.27 -18.25
N GLU A 243 12.80 -1.06 -18.21
CA GLU A 243 13.68 -1.27 -19.37
C GLU A 243 13.54 -2.70 -19.90
N GLY A 244 13.62 -3.70 -19.03
CA GLY A 244 13.44 -5.10 -19.41
C GLY A 244 12.00 -5.48 -19.76
N TYR A 245 11.03 -4.90 -19.05
CA TYR A 245 9.61 -5.16 -19.25
C TYR A 245 9.08 -4.58 -20.56
N GLY A 246 9.70 -3.50 -21.06
CA GLY A 246 9.41 -2.90 -22.37
C GLY A 246 7.96 -2.45 -22.52
N GLY A 247 7.32 -2.00 -21.45
CA GLY A 247 5.87 -1.70 -21.41
C GLY A 247 5.43 -0.98 -20.14
N GLN A 248 4.11 -0.84 -19.96
CA GLN A 248 3.48 -0.04 -18.89
C GLN A 248 3.08 -0.89 -17.67
N ALA A 249 4.05 -1.50 -16.98
CA ALA A 249 3.78 -1.94 -15.62
C ALA A 249 3.44 -0.72 -14.74
N ARG A 250 2.78 -0.94 -13.62
CA ARG A 250 2.52 0.12 -12.64
C ARG A 250 3.11 -0.23 -11.31
N HIS A 251 3.65 0.74 -10.59
CA HIS A 251 4.39 0.51 -9.36
C HIS A 251 3.66 1.09 -8.16
N ILE A 252 3.57 0.29 -7.10
CA ILE A 252 2.89 0.63 -5.86
C ILE A 252 3.93 0.81 -4.75
N PHE A 253 3.90 1.99 -4.12
CA PHE A 253 4.57 2.20 -2.84
C PHE A 253 3.63 1.71 -1.71
N SER A 254 3.97 0.58 -1.08
CA SER A 254 3.08 -0.12 -0.13
C SER A 254 3.77 -0.49 1.20
N PRO A 255 4.08 0.50 2.05
CA PRO A 255 4.47 0.23 3.44
C PRO A 255 3.29 -0.33 4.26
N SER A 256 3.61 -0.99 5.37
CA SER A 256 2.64 -1.36 6.41
C SER A 256 2.24 -0.13 7.23
N ARG A 257 0.98 -0.08 7.70
CA ARG A 257 0.56 0.90 8.70
C ARG A 257 1.29 0.78 10.03
N ASN A 258 1.67 -0.44 10.44
CA ASN A 258 1.83 -0.78 11.86
C ASN A 258 3.11 -0.23 12.52
N PHE A 259 4.09 0.20 11.73
CA PHE A 259 5.39 0.61 12.26
C PHE A 259 5.89 1.86 11.56
N ARG A 260 5.91 2.99 12.28
CA ARG A 260 6.62 4.17 11.80
C ARG A 260 8.11 3.93 11.89
N LEU A 261 8.73 3.74 10.74
CA LEU A 261 10.13 3.36 10.67
C LEU A 261 11.02 4.58 10.99
N PHE A 262 11.86 4.45 12.02
CA PHE A 262 12.78 5.51 12.50
C PHE A 262 12.12 6.85 12.85
N GLY A 263 10.82 6.87 13.14
CA GLY A 263 10.07 8.10 13.39
C GLY A 263 9.97 9.02 12.15
N LYS A 264 10.24 8.51 10.95
CA LYS A 264 10.21 9.28 9.71
C LYS A 264 8.79 9.31 9.10
N PRO A 265 8.46 10.35 8.31
CA PRO A 265 7.26 10.34 7.49
C PRO A 265 7.41 9.38 6.29
N LEU A 266 6.29 9.02 5.66
CA LEU A 266 6.26 8.20 4.44
C LEU A 266 7.12 8.79 3.32
N ASP A 267 7.13 10.13 3.19
CA ASP A 267 7.86 10.82 2.12
C ASP A 267 9.39 10.58 2.16
N ALA A 268 9.91 10.22 3.34
CA ALA A 268 11.33 9.96 3.55
C ALA A 268 11.82 8.66 2.89
N PHE A 269 10.89 7.78 2.49
CA PHE A 269 11.18 6.53 1.80
C PHE A 269 10.68 6.53 0.35
N PHE A 270 9.96 7.57 -0.04
CA PHE A 270 9.32 7.67 -1.35
C PHE A 270 10.30 8.22 -2.40
N THR A 271 10.26 7.64 -3.60
CA THR A 271 11.04 8.09 -4.76
C THR A 271 10.10 8.77 -5.75
N PRO A 272 10.13 10.12 -5.86
CA PRO A 272 9.27 10.85 -6.78
C PRO A 272 9.42 10.37 -8.23
N GLY A 273 8.29 10.17 -8.91
CA GLY A 273 8.25 9.75 -10.32
C GLY A 273 8.48 8.25 -10.55
N ALA A 274 8.83 7.47 -9.53
CA ALA A 274 9.01 6.02 -9.67
C ALA A 274 7.72 5.21 -9.42
N TYR A 275 6.73 5.78 -8.74
CA TYR A 275 5.51 5.08 -8.34
C TYR A 275 4.27 5.70 -8.97
N ASP A 276 3.33 4.85 -9.38
CA ASP A 276 2.03 5.24 -9.94
C ASP A 276 0.92 5.26 -8.90
N LEU A 277 1.12 4.56 -7.77
CA LEU A 277 0.14 4.35 -6.72
C LEU A 277 0.82 4.40 -5.36
N ILE A 278 0.12 4.97 -4.38
CA ILE A 278 0.49 4.84 -2.97
C ILE A 278 -0.58 4.01 -2.28
N SER A 279 -0.13 3.09 -1.43
CA SER A 279 -0.97 2.26 -0.60
C SER A 279 -0.47 2.27 0.84
N LEU A 280 -1.36 1.92 1.76
CA LEU A 280 -0.98 1.43 3.07
C LEU A 280 -1.56 0.02 3.24
N SER A 281 -0.66 -0.93 3.45
CA SER A 281 -1.04 -2.28 3.86
C SER A 281 -1.44 -2.27 5.31
N TYR A 282 -2.64 -2.73 5.61
CA TYR A 282 -3.17 -2.43 6.92
C TYR A 282 -4.11 -3.51 7.47
N HIS A 283 -3.84 -3.81 8.74
CA HIS A 283 -4.45 -4.89 9.50
C HIS A 283 -4.75 -4.33 10.89
N PRO A 284 -5.98 -3.86 11.13
CA PRO A 284 -6.38 -3.22 12.38
C PRO A 284 -6.09 -4.13 13.58
N SER A 285 -5.48 -3.55 14.61
CA SER A 285 -5.14 -4.26 15.85
C SER A 285 -6.39 -4.51 16.70
N SER A 286 -6.30 -5.38 17.70
CA SER A 286 -7.38 -5.62 18.67
C SER A 286 -7.76 -4.41 19.53
N LYS A 287 -7.05 -3.27 19.37
CA LYS A 287 -7.36 -2.01 20.03
C LYS A 287 -8.49 -1.23 19.36
N VAL A 288 -8.84 -1.55 18.10
CA VAL A 288 -9.99 -0.93 17.44
C VAL A 288 -11.28 -1.52 18.01
N LYS A 289 -11.94 -0.79 18.91
CA LYS A 289 -13.16 -1.26 19.60
C LYS A 289 -14.42 -0.46 19.26
N ASN A 290 -14.25 0.72 18.69
CA ASN A 290 -15.33 1.66 18.37
C ASN A 290 -14.90 2.60 17.21
N ARG A 291 -15.81 3.50 16.81
CA ARG A 291 -15.57 4.46 15.72
C ARG A 291 -14.40 5.40 16.00
N ASP A 292 -14.27 5.90 17.22
CA ASP A 292 -13.17 6.80 17.58
C ASP A 292 -11.81 6.11 17.45
N ASP A 293 -11.71 4.85 17.87
CA ASP A 293 -10.49 4.06 17.71
C ASP A 293 -10.19 3.82 16.23
N TRP A 294 -11.22 3.52 15.42
CA TRP A 294 -11.10 3.35 13.97
C TRP A 294 -10.58 4.63 13.29
N GLU A 295 -11.17 5.78 13.62
CA GLU A 295 -10.73 7.06 13.05
C GLU A 295 -9.31 7.43 13.50
N LYS A 296 -8.96 7.22 14.77
CA LYS A 296 -7.58 7.39 15.25
C LYS A 296 -6.62 6.43 14.56
N MET A 297 -7.05 5.21 14.27
CA MET A 297 -6.24 4.22 13.56
C MET A 297 -5.91 4.71 12.14
N LEU A 298 -6.90 5.23 11.42
CA LEU A 298 -6.74 5.78 10.06
C LEU A 298 -5.90 7.05 10.02
N ARG A 299 -5.85 7.82 11.11
CA ARG A 299 -4.94 8.98 11.25
C ARG A 299 -3.52 8.58 11.65
N GLY A 300 -3.29 7.33 12.08
CA GLY A 300 -2.01 6.86 12.62
C GLY A 300 -1.85 7.07 14.12
N ASP A 301 -2.82 7.69 14.79
CA ASP A 301 -2.79 8.13 16.18
C ASP A 301 -2.99 6.99 17.19
N LEU A 302 -3.63 5.88 16.79
CA LEU A 302 -3.97 4.80 17.72
C LEU A 302 -2.75 3.97 18.15
N ASP A 303 -1.83 3.72 17.23
CA ASP A 303 -0.72 2.76 17.39
C ASP A 303 0.66 3.36 17.11
N GLY A 304 0.74 4.66 16.79
CA GLY A 304 2.00 5.32 16.43
C GLY A 304 2.56 4.92 15.06
N GLY A 305 1.71 4.38 14.20
CA GLY A 305 2.01 3.94 12.85
C GLY A 305 1.87 5.04 11.80
N TYR A 306 1.81 4.63 10.53
CA TYR A 306 1.36 5.47 9.42
C TYR A 306 -0.17 5.42 9.32
N GLY A 307 -0.78 6.53 8.91
CA GLY A 307 -2.23 6.64 8.66
C GLY A 307 -2.53 6.98 7.21
N ASP A 308 -3.74 6.65 6.76
CA ASP A 308 -4.24 6.93 5.40
C ASP A 308 -4.20 8.43 5.07
N LEU A 309 -4.38 9.31 6.05
CA LEU A 309 -4.24 10.76 5.83
C LEU A 309 -2.84 11.14 5.33
N GLU A 310 -1.78 10.57 5.93
CA GLU A 310 -0.39 10.85 5.52
C GLU A 310 -0.10 10.30 4.11
N ALA A 311 -0.63 9.11 3.80
CA ALA A 311 -0.53 8.54 2.46
C ALA A 311 -1.26 9.40 1.42
N ILE A 312 -2.44 9.92 1.76
CA ILE A 312 -3.25 10.77 0.89
C ILE A 312 -2.63 12.15 0.69
N GLU A 313 -1.98 12.71 1.70
CA GLU A 313 -1.17 13.92 1.55
C GLU A 313 -0.01 13.69 0.57
N LEU A 314 0.65 12.53 0.65
CA LEU A 314 1.71 12.15 -0.28
C LEU A 314 1.15 11.95 -1.71
N CYS A 315 -0.01 11.31 -1.86
CA CYS A 315 -0.74 11.23 -3.14
C CYS A 315 -0.99 12.61 -3.74
N ARG A 316 -1.49 13.54 -2.93
CA ARG A 316 -1.73 14.93 -3.35
C ARG A 316 -0.45 15.65 -3.78
N LYS A 317 0.62 15.47 -3.01
CA LYS A 317 1.93 16.08 -3.29
C LYS A 317 2.50 15.64 -4.64
N HIS A 318 2.24 14.40 -5.04
CA HIS A 318 2.81 13.80 -6.26
C HIS A 318 1.82 13.62 -7.40
N GLY A 319 0.53 13.93 -7.20
CA GLY A 319 -0.50 13.78 -8.23
C GLY A 319 -0.75 12.33 -8.63
N ILE A 320 -0.64 11.39 -7.69
CA ILE A 320 -0.87 9.95 -7.91
C ILE A 320 -2.04 9.41 -7.08
N PRO A 321 -2.82 8.45 -7.57
CA PRO A 321 -3.95 7.87 -6.84
C PRO A 321 -3.52 7.08 -5.61
N PHE A 322 -4.48 6.93 -4.69
CA PHE A 322 -4.36 6.02 -3.56
C PHE A 322 -4.92 4.64 -3.92
N CYS A 323 -4.47 3.57 -3.28
CA CYS A 323 -5.13 2.26 -3.33
C CYS A 323 -4.99 1.51 -2.01
N HIS A 324 -5.75 0.45 -1.83
CA HIS A 324 -5.49 -0.54 -0.80
C HIS A 324 -5.16 -1.86 -1.45
N ASP A 325 -3.88 -2.07 -1.68
CA ASP A 325 -3.41 -3.33 -2.25
C ASP A 325 -3.51 -4.49 -1.27
N GLU A 326 -3.61 -4.26 0.03
CA GLU A 326 -3.99 -5.27 1.01
C GLU A 326 -4.58 -4.59 2.24
N TRP A 327 -5.79 -4.98 2.60
CA TRP A 327 -6.40 -4.53 3.84
C TRP A 327 -7.24 -5.63 4.46
N SER A 328 -7.40 -5.59 5.78
CA SER A 328 -8.46 -6.34 6.44
C SER A 328 -9.18 -5.43 7.42
N PRO A 329 -10.40 -5.76 7.83
CA PRO A 329 -11.13 -4.91 8.77
C PRO A 329 -10.64 -5.15 10.22
N ARG A 330 -9.85 -6.22 10.47
CA ARG A 330 -9.00 -6.51 11.66
C ARG A 330 -8.06 -7.67 11.34
N PHE A 331 -6.97 -7.85 12.09
CA PHE A 331 -6.11 -9.04 12.03
C PHE A 331 -5.86 -9.62 13.43
N GLU A 332 -6.17 -10.90 13.62
CA GLU A 332 -5.79 -11.66 14.82
C GLU A 332 -5.02 -12.93 14.41
N PRO A 333 -3.82 -13.18 14.97
CA PRO A 333 -3.09 -14.41 14.70
C PRO A 333 -3.94 -15.65 15.00
N ASN A 334 -4.03 -16.58 14.04
CA ASN A 334 -4.81 -17.83 14.09
C ASN A 334 -6.33 -17.69 14.11
N LEU A 335 -6.85 -16.46 14.10
CA LEU A 335 -8.26 -16.18 14.29
C LEU A 335 -8.81 -15.51 13.04
N ALA A 336 -10.08 -15.80 12.71
CA ALA A 336 -10.82 -14.89 11.86
C ALA A 336 -10.92 -13.60 12.62
N CYS A 337 -11.02 -12.48 11.95
CA CYS A 337 -11.01 -11.23 12.64
C CYS A 337 -12.49 -10.89 12.86
N PRO A 338 -13.05 -10.95 14.09
CA PRO A 338 -14.42 -10.53 14.28
C PRO A 338 -14.45 -9.01 14.16
N ILE A 339 -15.14 -8.52 13.14
CA ILE A 339 -15.35 -7.09 12.97
C ILE A 339 -16.85 -6.78 13.03
N PRO A 340 -17.29 -5.86 13.91
CA PRO A 340 -18.65 -5.38 13.88
C PRO A 340 -19.02 -4.86 12.48
N SER A 341 -20.26 -5.09 12.04
CA SER A 341 -20.81 -4.58 10.78
C SER A 341 -20.42 -3.12 10.53
N ASP A 342 -20.49 -2.32 11.58
CA ASP A 342 -20.31 -0.87 11.52
C ASP A 342 -18.91 -0.47 11.05
N VAL A 343 -17.87 -1.26 11.33
CA VAL A 343 -16.50 -0.93 10.88
C VAL A 343 -16.38 -1.04 9.36
N PHE A 344 -17.06 -1.98 8.72
CA PHE A 344 -17.10 -2.04 7.26
C PHE A 344 -17.78 -0.80 6.67
N GLU A 345 -18.85 -0.32 7.30
CA GLU A 345 -19.53 0.91 6.91
C GLU A 345 -18.62 2.12 7.12
N TRP A 346 -17.98 2.26 8.28
CA TRP A 346 -17.05 3.34 8.57
C TRP A 346 -15.85 3.35 7.62
N THR A 347 -15.35 2.18 7.23
CA THR A 347 -14.29 2.06 6.21
C THR A 347 -14.75 2.62 4.88
N LYS A 348 -15.94 2.21 4.41
CA LYS A 348 -16.49 2.67 3.14
C LYS A 348 -16.80 4.18 3.17
N GLU A 349 -17.41 4.66 4.25
CA GLU A 349 -17.70 6.08 4.49
C GLU A 349 -16.42 6.92 4.47
N PHE A 350 -15.38 6.44 5.15
CA PHE A 350 -14.09 7.13 5.22
C PHE A 350 -13.47 7.24 3.83
N TRP A 351 -13.31 6.14 3.09
CA TRP A 351 -12.69 6.17 1.76
C TRP A 351 -13.47 7.05 0.78
N ASP A 352 -14.80 6.94 0.77
CA ASP A 352 -15.63 7.79 -0.08
C ASP A 352 -15.55 9.28 0.36
N GLY A 353 -15.43 9.53 1.67
CA GLY A 353 -15.24 10.86 2.25
C GLY A 353 -13.87 11.46 1.89
N MET A 354 -12.82 10.66 1.91
CA MET A 354 -11.46 11.06 1.58
C MET A 354 -11.34 11.53 0.13
N GLU A 355 -11.92 10.80 -0.81
CA GLU A 355 -11.92 11.20 -2.23
C GLU A 355 -12.62 12.55 -2.41
N ARG A 356 -13.76 12.76 -1.75
CA ARG A 356 -14.50 14.03 -1.80
C ARG A 356 -13.73 15.19 -1.16
N ALA A 357 -13.10 14.95 -0.01
CA ALA A 357 -12.45 16.01 0.77
C ALA A 357 -11.08 16.41 0.21
N HIS A 358 -10.32 15.45 -0.31
CA HIS A 358 -8.93 15.66 -0.72
C HIS A 358 -8.72 15.61 -2.24
N GLY A 359 -9.73 15.18 -3.00
CA GLY A 359 -9.65 15.07 -4.46
C GLY A 359 -8.69 13.98 -4.95
N VAL A 360 -8.32 13.03 -4.08
CA VAL A 360 -7.45 11.88 -4.38
C VAL A 360 -8.35 10.67 -4.59
N PRO A 361 -8.42 10.10 -5.81
CA PRO A 361 -9.23 8.93 -6.06
C PRO A 361 -8.59 7.68 -5.46
N MET A 362 -9.43 6.71 -5.09
CA MET A 362 -8.98 5.36 -4.76
C MET A 362 -9.07 4.47 -5.99
N ALA A 363 -7.93 4.02 -6.50
CA ALA A 363 -7.85 3.25 -7.73
C ALA A 363 -8.45 1.84 -7.61
N PHE A 364 -8.17 1.14 -6.50
CA PHE A 364 -8.70 -0.19 -6.22
C PHE A 364 -8.55 -0.58 -4.75
N ASP A 365 -9.22 -1.68 -4.37
CA ASP A 365 -9.08 -2.30 -3.05
C ASP A 365 -9.00 -3.84 -3.13
N CYS A 366 -8.11 -4.46 -2.34
CA CYS A 366 -7.97 -5.90 -2.20
C CYS A 366 -8.09 -6.32 -0.73
N VAL A 367 -9.18 -6.99 -0.39
CA VAL A 367 -9.42 -7.46 0.99
C VAL A 367 -8.65 -8.75 1.28
N TYR A 368 -8.13 -8.89 2.49
CA TYR A 368 -7.59 -10.14 3.00
C TYR A 368 -8.72 -11.17 3.12
N HIS A 369 -8.73 -12.20 2.28
CA HIS A 369 -9.93 -13.02 2.06
C HIS A 369 -10.05 -14.29 2.91
N SER A 370 -8.95 -14.84 3.45
CA SER A 370 -8.94 -16.22 3.99
C SER A 370 -10.06 -16.57 4.98
N LYS A 371 -10.59 -15.58 5.71
CA LYS A 371 -11.68 -15.77 6.68
C LYS A 371 -12.80 -14.73 6.58
N THR A 372 -12.75 -13.85 5.58
CA THR A 372 -13.69 -12.72 5.48
C THR A 372 -15.12 -13.15 5.18
N LEU A 373 -15.31 -14.33 4.58
CA LEU A 373 -16.64 -14.84 4.20
C LEU A 373 -17.18 -15.96 5.10
N ASP A 374 -16.48 -16.36 6.14
CA ASP A 374 -16.94 -17.45 7.02
C ASP A 374 -17.69 -16.88 8.23
N PRO A 375 -19.03 -16.95 8.28
CA PRO A 375 -19.84 -16.36 9.34
C PRO A 375 -19.76 -17.13 10.66
N THR A 376 -19.18 -18.34 10.67
CA THR A 376 -19.20 -19.24 11.83
C THR A 376 -18.02 -19.02 12.78
N LEU A 377 -17.04 -18.24 12.35
CA LEU A 377 -15.80 -18.07 13.12
C LEU A 377 -16.03 -17.30 14.43
N TYR A 378 -17.06 -16.43 14.49
CA TYR A 378 -17.48 -15.71 15.70
C TYR A 378 -18.99 -15.47 15.72
N PRO A 379 -19.64 -15.53 16.90
CA PRO A 379 -21.10 -15.32 17.03
C PRO A 379 -21.59 -13.99 16.44
N GLU A 380 -20.83 -12.92 16.62
CA GLU A 380 -21.15 -11.56 16.15
C GLU A 380 -20.73 -11.30 14.69
N TRP A 381 -20.01 -12.22 14.05
CA TRP A 381 -19.38 -11.99 12.75
C TRP A 381 -20.31 -12.18 11.56
N ALA A 382 -21.36 -12.98 11.70
CA ALA A 382 -22.33 -13.20 10.64
C ALA A 382 -22.90 -11.88 10.06
N ALA A 383 -23.20 -10.90 10.92
CA ALA A 383 -23.67 -9.58 10.48
C ALA A 383 -22.58 -8.79 9.72
N GLY A 384 -21.32 -8.91 10.13
CA GLY A 384 -20.17 -8.32 9.45
C GLY A 384 -19.98 -8.89 8.04
N VAL A 385 -20.08 -10.22 7.89
CA VAL A 385 -20.01 -10.90 6.58
C VAL A 385 -21.10 -10.40 5.63
N GLU A 386 -22.34 -10.29 6.09
CA GLU A 386 -23.44 -9.81 5.23
C GLU A 386 -23.29 -8.32 4.89
N THR A 387 -22.77 -7.51 5.82
CA THR A 387 -22.45 -6.10 5.56
C THR A 387 -21.35 -5.97 4.51
N TYR A 388 -20.28 -6.77 4.61
CA TYR A 388 -19.23 -6.83 3.59
C TYR A 388 -19.79 -7.21 2.23
N LYS A 389 -20.57 -8.30 2.15
CA LYS A 389 -21.19 -8.72 0.88
C LYS A 389 -22.01 -7.58 0.28
N ARG A 390 -22.87 -6.92 1.06
CA ARG A 390 -23.69 -5.80 0.57
C ARG A 390 -22.85 -4.64 0.04
N LEU A 391 -21.80 -4.23 0.75
CA LEU A 391 -20.98 -3.08 0.39
C LEU A 391 -20.05 -3.36 -0.81
N TRP A 392 -19.63 -4.61 -1.00
CA TRP A 392 -18.68 -5.02 -2.05
C TRP A 392 -19.29 -5.88 -3.18
N ALA A 393 -20.58 -6.21 -3.19
CA ALA A 393 -21.23 -7.10 -4.17
C ALA A 393 -21.19 -6.61 -5.64
N GLY A 394 -20.84 -5.34 -5.89
CA GLY A 394 -20.88 -4.77 -7.25
C GLY A 394 -22.30 -4.80 -7.83
N LYS A 395 -22.42 -4.89 -9.17
CA LYS A 395 -23.71 -4.91 -9.88
C LYS A 395 -24.18 -6.30 -10.33
N LYS A 396 -23.37 -7.33 -10.11
CA LYS A 396 -23.52 -8.77 -10.43
C LYS A 396 -24.74 -9.19 -11.30
N PRO A 397 -24.49 -9.79 -12.49
CA PRO A 397 -24.95 -11.19 -12.73
C PRO A 397 -23.78 -12.05 -13.25
N PRO A 398 -23.76 -13.41 -13.22
CA PRO A 398 -24.87 -14.40 -13.21
C PRO A 398 -24.66 -15.65 -12.29
N ILE A 399 -25.62 -16.58 -12.30
CA ILE A 399 -25.32 -18.03 -12.36
C ILE A 399 -26.22 -18.61 -13.47
N ALA A 400 -25.66 -18.98 -14.62
CA ALA A 400 -26.23 -20.08 -15.39
C ALA A 400 -25.57 -21.34 -14.85
N SER A 401 -26.40 -22.20 -14.28
CA SER A 401 -26.07 -23.53 -13.77
C SER A 401 -25.28 -24.37 -14.76
#